data_AF-A0A2D6Q8K4-F1
#
_entry.id   AF-A0A2D6Q8K4-F1
#
_cell.length_a   1.000
_cell.length_b   1.000
_cell.length_c   1.000
_cell.angle_alpha   90.00
_cell.angle_beta   90.00
_cell.angle_gamma   90.00
#
_symmetry.space_group_name_H-M   'P 1'
#
loop_
_entity.id
_entity.type
_entity.pdbx_description
1 polymer ?
#
loop_
_entity_poly.entity_id
_entity_poly.type
_entity_poly.pdbx_seq_one_letter_code
_entity_poly.pdbx_strand_id
1 'polypeptide(L)'
;MERKLMPFLLFIFLIIMLLLGTYFINESNNIEKRDANEFISLEPLIVKGNSYIIKEDYIDPLDLEILELDYKEEIDNQNKNKLECLEDIECGDNFSGEPYCIGDKVYEKVHEFSCNGRCNENINRKLIEECFIGCFEGECINSFLFDCEFDFECGINDFVGDTFCSLDNVYQDYLTWTCLDPGTENSTCNISFNEQLVDDCGTSLGCNEGMCIN
;
A
#
# COMPACT_ATOMS: atom_id res chain seq x y z
N MET A 1 31.63 41.07 -34.78
CA MET A 1 30.76 40.26 -35.66
C MET A 1 29.80 39.48 -34.77
N GLU A 2 28.97 40.16 -33.95
CA GLU A 2 28.25 39.54 -32.83
C GLU A 2 26.82 40.08 -32.65
N ARG A 3 26.09 40.32 -33.74
CA ARG A 3 24.66 40.70 -33.68
C ARG A 3 23.72 39.68 -34.32
N LYS A 4 24.15 38.43 -34.48
CA LYS A 4 23.34 37.36 -35.11
C LYS A 4 23.19 36.08 -34.28
N LEU A 5 23.82 35.95 -33.10
CA LEU A 5 23.76 34.72 -32.30
C LEU A 5 22.44 34.59 -31.52
N MET A 6 21.98 35.69 -30.90
CA MET A 6 20.68 35.75 -30.18
C MET A 6 19.45 35.39 -31.03
N PRO A 7 19.25 35.96 -32.24
CA PRO A 7 18.10 35.58 -33.07
C PRO A 7 18.20 34.15 -33.60
N PHE A 8 19.42 33.61 -33.76
CA PHE A 8 19.63 32.23 -34.21
C PHE A 8 19.26 31.21 -33.11
N LEU A 9 19.61 31.49 -31.86
CA LEU A 9 19.23 30.66 -30.72
C LEU A 9 17.71 30.66 -30.48
N LEU A 10 17.05 31.83 -30.59
CA LEU A 10 15.59 31.92 -30.49
C LEU A 10 14.88 31.15 -31.63
N PHE A 11 15.45 31.16 -32.83
CA PHE A 11 14.91 30.41 -33.97
C PHE A 11 15.04 28.89 -33.75
N ILE A 12 16.18 28.44 -33.21
CA ILE A 12 16.39 27.03 -32.83
C ILE A 12 15.41 26.62 -31.72
N PHE A 13 15.20 27.46 -30.70
CA PHE A 13 14.28 27.18 -29.61
C PHE A 13 12.83 27.04 -30.08
N LEU A 14 12.40 27.89 -31.03
CA LEU A 14 11.09 27.82 -31.68
C LEU A 14 10.91 26.52 -32.49
N ILE A 15 11.95 26.07 -33.19
CA ILE A 15 11.93 24.80 -33.93
C ILE A 15 11.83 23.61 -32.96
N ILE A 16 12.58 23.62 -31.85
CA ILE A 16 12.52 22.56 -30.84
C ILE A 16 11.13 22.48 -30.21
N MET A 17 10.52 23.62 -29.88
CA MET A 17 9.15 23.66 -29.33
C MET A 17 8.10 23.14 -30.33
N LEU A 18 8.24 23.44 -31.62
CA LEU A 18 7.34 22.90 -32.65
C LEU A 18 7.51 21.39 -32.84
N LEU A 19 8.75 20.89 -32.81
CA LEU A 19 9.03 19.45 -32.92
C LEU A 19 8.52 18.67 -31.71
N LEU A 20 8.78 19.16 -30.49
CA LEU A 20 8.26 18.55 -29.25
C LEU A 20 6.74 18.62 -29.17
N GLY A 21 6.12 19.74 -29.57
CA GLY A 21 4.66 19.87 -29.61
C GLY A 21 3.99 18.84 -30.52
N THR A 22 4.56 18.55 -31.69
CA THR A 22 4.03 17.49 -32.57
C THR A 22 4.27 16.08 -32.06
N TYR A 23 5.34 15.85 -31.30
CA TYR A 23 5.61 14.56 -30.66
C TYR A 23 4.55 14.24 -29.59
N PHE A 24 4.25 15.19 -28.70
CA PHE A 24 3.23 15.00 -27.66
C PHE A 24 1.78 14.91 -28.20
N ILE A 25 1.46 15.56 -29.32
CA ILE A 25 0.13 15.41 -29.94
C ILE A 25 -0.04 14.02 -30.59
N ASN A 26 1.06 13.38 -31.03
CA ASN A 26 0.99 12.08 -31.69
C ASN A 26 0.90 10.88 -30.72
N GLU A 27 1.07 11.10 -29.41
CA GLU A 27 0.91 10.07 -28.38
C GLU A 27 -0.50 10.06 -27.77
N SER A 28 -1.32 11.09 -28.03
CA SER A 28 -2.68 11.22 -27.49
C SER A 28 -3.79 10.57 -28.34
N ASN A 29 -3.47 9.87 -29.43
CA ASN A 29 -4.49 9.24 -30.30
C ASN A 29 -4.61 7.71 -30.19
N ASN A 30 -4.07 7.10 -29.13
CA ASN A 30 -4.37 5.70 -28.77
C ASN A 30 -5.09 5.58 -27.42
N ILE A 31 -6.05 6.48 -27.15
CA ILE A 31 -7.09 6.20 -26.16
C ILE A 31 -8.32 5.73 -26.94
N GLU A 32 -8.33 4.43 -27.21
CA GLU A 32 -9.55 3.72 -27.55
C GLU A 32 -10.51 3.87 -26.36
N LYS A 33 -11.65 4.51 -26.61
CA LYS A 33 -12.80 4.51 -25.69
C LYS A 33 -13.16 3.06 -25.40
N ARG A 34 -12.82 2.55 -24.22
CA ARG A 34 -13.48 1.36 -23.68
C ARG A 34 -14.78 1.81 -23.09
N ASP A 35 -15.83 1.73 -23.90
CA ASP A 35 -17.20 1.73 -23.41
C ASP A 35 -17.32 0.58 -22.38
N ALA A 36 -17.64 0.95 -21.14
CA ALA A 36 -18.05 0.02 -20.12
C ALA A 36 -19.40 -0.56 -20.53
N ASN A 37 -19.39 -1.72 -21.20
CA ASN A 37 -20.53 -2.64 -21.33
C ASN A 37 -20.07 -3.97 -21.93
N GLU A 38 -19.38 -4.80 -21.14
CA GLU A 38 -19.39 -6.25 -21.33
C GLU A 38 -19.39 -6.92 -19.96
N PHE A 39 -20.59 -6.96 -19.37
CA PHE A 39 -20.86 -7.72 -18.16
C PHE A 39 -21.21 -9.15 -18.60
N ILE A 40 -20.26 -10.06 -18.52
CA ILE A 40 -20.53 -11.50 -18.64
C ILE A 40 -21.25 -11.92 -17.35
N SER A 41 -22.59 -11.85 -17.42
CA SER A 41 -23.49 -12.57 -16.53
C SER A 41 -23.58 -14.00 -17.03
N LEU A 42 -22.98 -14.96 -16.31
CA LEU A 42 -23.35 -16.36 -16.42
C LEU A 42 -24.01 -16.78 -15.10
N GLU A 43 -25.30 -16.44 -14.99
CA GLU A 43 -26.24 -17.17 -14.14
C GLU A 43 -26.65 -18.50 -14.81
N PRO A 44 -27.07 -19.50 -14.02
CA PRO A 44 -27.20 -20.88 -14.46
C PRO A 44 -28.48 -21.13 -15.26
N LEU A 45 -28.36 -21.71 -16.46
CA LEU A 45 -29.50 -22.22 -17.20
C LEU A 45 -29.93 -23.59 -16.64
N ILE A 46 -30.99 -23.55 -15.84
CA ILE A 46 -31.89 -24.70 -15.65
C ILE A 46 -32.69 -24.86 -16.95
N VAL A 47 -32.53 -25.99 -17.65
CA VAL A 47 -33.51 -26.46 -18.64
C VAL A 47 -33.93 -27.88 -18.29
N LYS A 48 -35.21 -27.98 -17.88
CA LYS A 48 -36.01 -29.20 -17.81
C LYS A 48 -36.16 -29.84 -19.19
N GLY A 49 -35.98 -31.15 -19.24
CA GLY A 49 -36.65 -32.17 -20.07
C GLY A 49 -37.09 -31.83 -21.51
N ASN A 50 -36.71 -32.69 -22.46
CA ASN A 50 -37.58 -33.76 -22.99
C ASN A 50 -36.94 -34.49 -24.18
N SER A 51 -36.83 -35.81 -24.06
CA SER A 51 -37.09 -36.85 -25.07
C SER A 51 -36.60 -36.63 -26.51
N TYR A 52 -35.55 -37.38 -26.89
CA TYR A 52 -35.57 -38.11 -28.16
C TYR A 52 -35.17 -39.57 -27.96
N ILE A 53 -36.08 -40.43 -28.41
CA ILE A 53 -36.03 -41.89 -28.43
C ILE A 53 -35.05 -42.31 -29.52
N ILE A 54 -33.99 -43.04 -29.16
CA ILE A 54 -33.39 -44.00 -30.08
C ILE A 54 -33.73 -45.38 -29.54
N LYS A 55 -34.48 -46.09 -30.37
CA LYS A 55 -35.00 -47.42 -30.17
C LYS A 55 -33.87 -48.44 -30.16
N GLU A 56 -33.99 -49.35 -29.19
CA GLU A 56 -33.75 -50.79 -29.30
C GLU A 56 -32.33 -51.26 -29.68
N ASP A 57 -31.65 -51.72 -28.63
CA ASP A 57 -31.01 -53.04 -28.55
C ASP A 57 -29.69 -53.27 -29.30
N TYR A 58 -28.58 -52.94 -28.64
CA TYR A 58 -27.43 -53.85 -28.59
C TYR A 58 -26.59 -53.61 -27.33
N ILE A 59 -26.59 -54.59 -26.42
CA ILE A 59 -25.71 -54.64 -25.25
C ILE A 59 -24.46 -55.43 -25.66
N ASP A 60 -23.28 -54.81 -25.59
CA ASP A 60 -22.03 -55.57 -25.50
C ASP A 60 -21.83 -56.02 -24.04
N PRO A 61 -21.78 -57.33 -23.75
CA PRO A 61 -21.61 -57.86 -22.39
C PRO A 61 -20.17 -57.81 -21.85
N LEU A 62 -19.24 -57.05 -22.44
CA LEU A 62 -17.81 -57.10 -22.09
C LEU A 62 -17.19 -55.79 -21.55
N ASP A 63 -17.99 -54.83 -21.08
CA ASP A 63 -17.49 -53.71 -20.24
C ASP A 63 -17.94 -53.86 -18.77
N LEU A 64 -18.12 -55.11 -18.32
CA LEU A 64 -18.53 -55.50 -16.98
C LEU A 64 -17.44 -55.27 -15.90
N GLU A 65 -16.45 -54.43 -16.15
CA GLU A 65 -15.37 -54.07 -15.22
C GLU A 65 -15.43 -52.60 -14.76
N ILE A 66 -16.61 -51.99 -14.81
CA ILE A 66 -16.90 -50.74 -14.09
C ILE A 66 -18.25 -50.86 -13.34
N LEU A 67 -18.47 -52.03 -12.74
CA LEU A 67 -19.38 -52.19 -11.61
C LEU A 67 -18.51 -52.14 -10.35
N GLU A 68 -18.36 -50.98 -9.71
CA GLU A 68 -18.40 -50.92 -8.23
C GLU A 68 -18.14 -49.55 -7.56
N LEU A 69 -17.70 -48.46 -8.22
CA LEU A 69 -17.20 -47.31 -7.43
C LEU A 69 -17.81 -45.92 -7.58
N ASP A 70 -18.73 -45.63 -8.51
CA ASP A 70 -19.38 -44.30 -8.54
C ASP A 70 -20.81 -44.28 -7.97
N TYR A 71 -21.32 -45.42 -7.47
CA TYR A 71 -22.60 -45.47 -6.75
C TYR A 71 -22.41 -45.40 -5.23
N LYS A 72 -21.86 -44.29 -4.75
CA LYS A 72 -21.96 -43.87 -3.35
C LYS A 72 -21.82 -42.36 -3.18
N GLU A 73 -22.54 -41.60 -3.99
CA GLU A 73 -23.11 -40.37 -3.45
C GLU A 73 -24.33 -40.74 -2.61
N GLU A 74 -24.42 -40.14 -1.42
CA GLU A 74 -25.42 -40.33 -0.37
C GLU A 74 -25.20 -41.51 0.60
N ILE A 75 -24.32 -41.30 1.58
CA ILE A 75 -24.69 -41.05 2.98
C ILE A 75 -23.39 -40.70 3.71
N ASP A 76 -23.22 -39.43 4.08
CA ASP A 76 -22.66 -39.07 5.39
C ASP A 76 -23.00 -37.62 5.71
N ASN A 77 -24.20 -37.48 6.28
CA ASN A 77 -24.57 -36.32 7.09
C ASN A 77 -24.12 -36.58 8.54
N GLN A 78 -22.82 -36.83 8.71
CA GLN A 78 -22.10 -36.73 9.98
C GLN A 78 -20.82 -35.93 9.72
N ASN A 79 -20.90 -34.62 9.95
CA ASN A 79 -19.78 -33.69 10.08
C ASN A 79 -18.68 -33.83 9.01
N LYS A 80 -19.01 -33.53 7.74
CA LYS A 80 -17.99 -33.13 6.79
C LYS A 80 -17.50 -31.74 7.20
N ASN A 81 -16.56 -31.69 8.14
CA ASN A 81 -15.55 -30.63 8.14
C ASN A 81 -14.88 -30.75 6.77
N LYS A 82 -15.46 -30.09 5.76
CA LYS A 82 -14.84 -29.95 4.46
C LYS A 82 -13.62 -29.09 4.74
N LEU A 83 -12.51 -29.78 4.91
CA LEU A 83 -11.21 -29.17 5.10
C LEU A 83 -10.99 -28.26 3.90
N GLU A 84 -10.81 -26.97 4.17
CA GLU A 84 -10.61 -25.96 3.12
C GLU A 84 -9.16 -25.96 2.64
N CYS A 85 -8.22 -26.34 3.51
CA CYS A 85 -6.81 -26.50 3.18
C CYS A 85 -6.22 -27.75 3.84
N LEU A 86 -5.19 -28.34 3.24
CA LEU A 86 -4.37 -29.42 3.83
C LEU A 86 -2.97 -28.95 4.24
N GLU A 87 -2.42 -27.98 3.51
CA GLU A 87 -1.09 -27.41 3.73
C GLU A 87 -1.14 -25.88 3.63
N ASP A 88 -0.18 -25.19 4.25
CA ASP A 88 -0.12 -23.73 4.30
C ASP A 88 -0.08 -23.08 2.91
N ILE A 89 0.58 -23.74 1.95
CA ILE A 89 0.73 -23.24 0.57
C ILE A 89 -0.60 -23.06 -0.17
N GLU A 90 -1.67 -23.72 0.27
CA GLU A 90 -3.01 -23.58 -0.31
C GLU A 90 -3.71 -22.27 0.13
N CYS A 91 -3.20 -21.64 1.20
CA CYS A 91 -3.77 -20.41 1.77
C CYS A 91 -3.15 -19.13 1.22
N GLY A 92 -2.17 -19.26 0.31
CA GLY A 92 -1.42 -18.14 -0.25
C GLY A 92 -0.06 -17.94 0.44
N ASP A 93 0.75 -17.07 -0.16
CA ASP A 93 2.09 -16.78 0.33
C ASP A 93 2.06 -15.70 1.42
N ASN A 94 2.96 -15.84 2.39
CA ASN A 94 3.21 -14.79 3.37
C ASN A 94 3.75 -13.54 2.67
N PHE A 95 3.29 -12.37 3.10
CA PHE A 95 3.78 -11.10 2.57
C PHE A 95 3.89 -10.02 3.65
N SER A 96 4.71 -9.02 3.37
CA SER A 96 4.76 -7.77 4.13
C SER A 96 4.13 -6.66 3.31
N GLY A 97 3.34 -5.80 3.97
CA GLY A 97 2.91 -4.53 3.41
C GLY A 97 4.04 -3.50 3.41
N GLU A 98 3.75 -2.34 2.82
CA GLU A 98 4.69 -1.21 2.82
C GLU A 98 5.01 -0.74 4.25
N PRO A 99 6.25 -0.27 4.50
CA PRO A 99 6.63 0.35 5.75
C PRO A 99 5.75 1.56 6.10
N TYR A 100 5.53 1.81 7.39
CA TYR A 100 4.78 2.94 7.91
C TYR A 100 5.29 3.36 9.29
N CYS A 101 4.99 4.59 9.69
CA CYS A 101 5.47 5.16 10.94
C CYS A 101 4.48 4.96 12.09
N ILE A 102 5.02 4.64 13.27
CA ILE A 102 4.33 4.83 14.55
C ILE A 102 5.32 5.50 15.50
N GLY A 103 5.09 6.78 15.80
CA GLY A 103 6.06 7.59 16.56
C GLY A 103 7.37 7.73 15.81
N ASP A 104 8.48 7.48 16.49
CA ASP A 104 9.84 7.50 15.95
C ASP A 104 10.28 6.15 15.33
N LYS A 105 9.35 5.22 15.10
CA LYS A 105 9.68 3.86 14.64
C LYS A 105 9.04 3.51 13.31
N VAL A 106 9.81 2.82 12.47
CA VAL A 106 9.33 2.24 11.22
C VAL A 106 8.81 0.84 11.50
N TYR A 107 7.58 0.58 11.11
CA TYR A 107 6.95 -0.74 11.17
C TYR A 107 6.55 -1.21 9.79
N GLU A 108 6.50 -2.53 9.59
CA GLU A 108 5.79 -3.15 8.48
C GLU A 108 4.67 -4.06 9.01
N LYS A 109 3.65 -4.27 8.19
CA LYS A 109 2.53 -5.18 8.50
C LYS A 109 2.81 -6.52 7.85
N VAL A 110 3.00 -7.56 8.66
CA VAL A 110 3.31 -8.92 8.19
C VAL A 110 2.03 -9.73 8.20
N HIS A 111 1.72 -10.34 7.06
CA HIS A 111 0.62 -11.26 6.84
C HIS A 111 1.17 -12.69 6.74
N GLU A 112 0.79 -13.54 7.70
CA GLU A 112 1.19 -14.95 7.74
C GLU A 112 -0.05 -15.84 7.55
N PHE A 113 -0.02 -16.69 6.52
CA PHE A 113 -1.10 -17.63 6.22
C PHE A 113 -0.73 -19.02 6.75
N SER A 114 -1.68 -19.67 7.40
CA SER A 114 -1.49 -21.02 7.95
C SER A 114 -2.77 -21.86 7.84
N CYS A 115 -2.56 -23.16 7.68
CA CYS A 115 -3.60 -24.15 7.55
C CYS A 115 -3.81 -24.93 8.86
N ASN A 116 -4.99 -24.77 9.46
CA ASN A 116 -5.48 -25.61 10.56
C ASN A 116 -6.79 -26.30 10.17
N GLY A 117 -6.84 -26.79 8.93
CA GLY A 117 -8.05 -27.32 8.30
C GLY A 117 -8.99 -26.28 7.69
N ARG A 118 -8.65 -25.01 7.89
CA ARG A 118 -9.16 -23.82 7.22
C ARG A 118 -8.01 -22.83 7.10
N CYS A 119 -8.09 -21.92 6.14
CA CYS A 119 -7.09 -20.87 6.02
C CYS A 119 -7.26 -19.84 7.12
N ASN A 120 -6.19 -19.58 7.85
CA ASN A 120 -6.14 -18.54 8.88
C ASN A 120 -5.04 -17.56 8.50
N GLU A 121 -5.36 -16.28 8.62
CA GLU A 121 -4.41 -15.19 8.45
C GLU A 121 -4.07 -14.62 9.84
N ASN A 122 -2.78 -14.51 10.11
CA ASN A 122 -2.27 -13.77 11.25
C ASN A 122 -1.63 -12.47 10.77
N ILE A 123 -2.04 -11.36 11.37
CA ILE A 123 -1.56 -10.03 11.03
C ILE A 123 -0.77 -9.48 12.20
N ASN A 124 0.53 -9.30 12.00
CA ASN A 124 1.43 -8.78 13.01
C ASN A 124 2.11 -7.49 12.54
N ARG A 125 2.54 -6.67 13.50
CA ARG A 125 3.39 -5.51 13.24
C ARG A 125 4.83 -5.87 13.57
N LYS A 126 5.73 -5.71 12.62
CA LYS A 126 7.16 -5.96 12.81
C LYS A 126 7.90 -4.62 12.82
N LEU A 127 8.66 -4.39 13.89
CA LEU A 127 9.58 -3.25 13.98
C LEU A 127 10.70 -3.46 12.97
N ILE A 128 10.88 -2.50 12.06
CA ILE A 128 11.96 -2.49 11.07
C ILE A 128 13.17 -1.78 11.66
N GLU A 129 12.98 -0.56 12.15
CA GLU A 129 14.03 0.27 12.76
C GLU A 129 13.44 1.32 13.70
N GLU A 130 14.27 1.80 14.62
CA GLU A 130 13.98 2.96 15.49
C GLU A 130 14.79 4.16 14.99
N CYS A 131 14.11 5.26 14.71
CA CYS A 131 14.70 6.45 14.12
C CYS A 131 15.17 7.42 15.19
N PHE A 132 16.38 7.95 15.05
CA PHE A 132 16.91 8.93 16.01
C PHE A 132 16.18 10.28 15.96
N ILE A 133 15.76 10.71 14.77
CA ILE A 133 15.11 12.01 14.53
C ILE A 133 13.59 11.87 14.53
N GLY A 134 13.10 10.88 13.78
CA GLY A 134 11.69 10.64 13.54
C GLY A 134 11.51 9.79 12.30
N CYS A 135 10.27 9.34 12.08
CA CYS A 135 9.87 8.55 10.92
C CYS A 135 8.89 9.36 10.08
N PHE A 136 9.06 9.35 8.75
CA PHE A 136 8.11 9.94 7.81
C PHE A 136 7.89 9.02 6.61
N GLU A 137 6.63 8.85 6.20
CA GLU A 137 6.22 7.98 5.07
C GLU A 137 6.82 6.55 5.07
N GLY A 138 7.07 5.98 6.26
CA GLY A 138 7.61 4.63 6.38
C GLY A 138 9.14 4.55 6.30
N GLU A 139 9.83 5.67 6.30
CA GLU A 139 11.28 5.73 6.31
C GLU A 139 11.79 6.58 7.48
N CYS A 140 12.98 6.24 8.01
CA CYS A 140 13.64 7.15 8.93
C CYS A 140 14.02 8.44 8.22
N ILE A 141 13.70 9.54 8.89
CA ILE A 141 14.12 10.87 8.48
C ILE A 141 15.65 10.92 8.52
N ASN A 142 16.26 10.94 7.33
CA ASN A 142 17.68 11.11 7.15
C ASN A 142 17.95 12.53 6.67
N SER A 143 18.76 13.29 7.40
CA SER A 143 19.09 14.70 7.12
C SER A 143 19.96 14.92 5.86
N PHE A 144 20.00 13.97 4.91
CA PHE A 144 20.95 13.93 3.80
C PHE A 144 20.37 14.34 2.43
N LEU A 145 19.34 15.19 2.38
CA LEU A 145 19.07 15.95 1.15
C LEU A 145 20.09 17.11 1.05
N PHE A 146 21.00 17.01 0.08
CA PHE A 146 22.04 18.00 -0.21
C PHE A 146 21.63 19.07 -1.24
N ASP A 147 20.35 19.12 -1.61
CA ASP A 147 19.82 20.22 -2.41
C ASP A 147 18.40 20.56 -1.93
N CYS A 148 18.20 21.78 -1.46
CA CYS A 148 16.89 22.33 -1.11
C CYS A 148 16.81 23.80 -1.56
N GLU A 149 15.63 24.21 -2.02
CA GLU A 149 15.25 25.58 -2.35
C GLU A 149 14.25 26.13 -1.33
N PHE A 150 13.45 25.25 -0.69
CA PHE A 150 12.46 25.63 0.30
C PHE A 150 12.42 24.67 1.49
N ASP A 151 12.01 25.17 2.66
CA ASP A 151 11.91 24.37 3.90
C ASP A 151 11.01 23.12 3.74
N PHE A 152 9.95 23.21 2.94
CA PHE A 152 9.03 22.09 2.73
C PHE A 152 9.63 20.96 1.89
N GLU A 153 10.73 21.20 1.18
CA GLU A 153 11.46 20.16 0.43
C GLU A 153 12.33 19.30 1.36
N CYS A 154 12.67 19.84 2.53
CA CYS A 154 13.40 19.12 3.56
C CYS A 154 12.51 18.17 4.36
N GLY A 155 11.23 18.53 4.50
CA GLY A 155 10.25 17.72 5.18
C GLY A 155 9.11 18.56 5.74
N ILE A 156 8.27 17.91 6.55
CA ILE A 156 7.10 18.53 7.18
C ILE A 156 7.44 18.81 8.65
N ASN A 157 7.15 20.03 9.11
CA ASN A 157 7.24 20.37 10.52
C ASN A 157 6.11 19.67 11.26
N ASP A 158 6.44 18.90 12.29
CA ASP A 158 5.46 18.12 13.02
C ASP A 158 5.90 17.85 14.46
N PHE A 159 4.94 17.41 15.27
CA PHE A 159 5.22 16.80 16.56
C PHE A 159 5.85 15.44 16.37
N VAL A 160 6.92 15.17 17.11
CA VAL A 160 7.70 13.93 17.05
C VAL A 160 7.92 13.37 18.44
N GLY A 161 8.15 12.07 18.52
CA GLY A 161 8.32 11.35 19.79
C GLY A 161 7.03 11.25 20.61
N ASP A 162 7.17 10.75 21.84
CA ASP A 162 6.06 10.64 22.80
C ASP A 162 5.87 11.95 23.58
N THR A 163 4.63 12.19 24.02
CA THR A 163 4.34 13.27 24.98
C THR A 163 5.04 13.01 26.32
N PHE A 164 5.55 14.06 26.95
CA PHE A 164 6.22 14.01 28.25
C PHE A 164 5.75 15.13 29.18
N CYS A 165 6.07 14.99 30.47
CA CYS A 165 5.70 15.99 31.47
C CYS A 165 6.81 17.01 31.69
N SER A 166 6.47 18.29 31.55
CA SER A 166 7.34 19.41 31.91
C SER A 166 6.50 20.48 32.60
N LEU A 167 7.02 21.05 33.69
CA LEU A 167 6.32 22.10 34.46
C LEU A 167 4.86 21.75 34.83
N ASP A 168 4.59 20.51 35.23
CA ASP A 168 3.26 19.96 35.54
C ASP A 168 2.25 19.93 34.36
N ASN A 169 2.71 20.18 33.14
CA ASN A 169 1.93 20.18 31.92
C ASN A 169 2.46 19.15 30.91
N VAL A 170 1.67 18.84 29.88
CA VAL A 170 2.04 17.89 28.83
C VAL A 170 2.73 18.64 27.68
N TYR A 171 3.92 18.21 27.33
CA TYR A 171 4.73 18.72 26.23
C TYR A 171 5.07 17.62 25.24
N GLN A 172 5.43 18.01 24.03
CA GLN A 172 5.99 17.12 23.01
C GLN A 172 7.00 17.91 22.17
N ASP A 173 8.01 17.22 21.65
CA ASP A 173 8.99 17.85 20.79
C ASP A 173 8.36 18.21 19.43
N TYR A 174 8.57 19.45 19.01
CA TYR A 174 8.17 19.93 17.69
C TYR A 174 9.39 20.06 16.81
N LEU A 175 9.47 19.23 15.77
CA LEU A 175 10.52 19.24 14.78
C LEU A 175 10.25 20.35 13.76
N THR A 176 11.25 21.17 13.50
CA THR A 176 11.23 22.19 12.45
C THR A 176 12.33 21.92 11.43
N TRP A 177 11.94 21.81 10.18
CA TRP A 177 12.80 21.79 9.01
C TRP A 177 13.15 23.19 8.57
N THR A 178 14.40 23.38 8.19
CA THR A 178 14.88 24.61 7.58
C THR A 178 15.87 24.27 6.50
N CYS A 179 15.65 24.80 5.31
CA CYS A 179 16.63 24.75 4.25
C CYS A 179 17.69 25.83 4.49
N LEU A 180 18.92 25.41 4.75
CA LEU A 180 20.06 26.31 4.84
C LEU A 180 20.63 26.57 3.44
N ASP A 181 21.03 27.81 3.19
CA ASP A 181 21.58 28.28 1.90
C ASP A 181 20.74 27.87 0.66
N PRO A 182 19.42 28.14 0.66
CA PRO A 182 18.49 27.65 -0.35
C PRO A 182 18.86 28.03 -1.78
N GLY A 183 18.72 27.08 -2.70
CA GLY A 183 18.98 27.28 -4.13
C GLY A 183 20.46 27.37 -4.50
N THR A 184 21.35 26.87 -3.62
CA THR A 184 22.80 26.81 -3.86
C THR A 184 23.33 25.37 -3.84
N GLU A 185 24.51 25.13 -4.42
CA GLU A 185 25.20 23.83 -4.39
C GLU A 185 25.58 23.37 -2.96
N ASN A 186 25.46 24.24 -1.96
CA ASN A 186 25.69 23.90 -0.54
C ASN A 186 24.39 23.82 0.25
N SER A 187 23.24 23.86 -0.43
CA SER A 187 21.96 23.85 0.27
C SER A 187 21.81 22.56 1.06
N THR A 188 21.34 22.68 2.31
CA THR A 188 21.26 21.53 3.19
C THR A 188 20.08 21.64 4.12
N CYS A 189 19.39 20.53 4.30
CA CYS A 189 18.29 20.45 5.24
C CYS A 189 18.82 20.37 6.66
N ASN A 190 18.41 21.33 7.47
CA ASN A 190 18.65 21.38 8.90
C ASN A 190 17.38 21.09 9.68
N ILE A 191 17.54 20.41 10.80
CA ILE A 191 16.47 20.16 11.77
C ILE A 191 16.77 20.90 13.07
N SER A 192 15.71 21.38 13.70
CA SER A 192 15.73 21.84 15.08
C SER A 192 14.53 21.28 15.83
N PHE A 193 14.69 21.11 17.14
CA PHE A 193 13.63 20.62 18.03
C PHE A 193 13.32 21.71 19.05
N ASN A 194 12.04 21.93 19.31
CA ASN A 194 11.59 22.79 20.40
C ASN A 194 10.44 22.10 21.13
N GLU A 195 10.52 22.04 22.45
CA GLU A 195 9.44 21.54 23.29
C GLU A 195 8.22 22.48 23.13
N GLN A 196 7.07 21.92 22.76
CA GLN A 196 5.82 22.66 22.67
C GLN A 196 4.79 22.11 23.64
N LEU A 197 4.04 23.04 24.25
CA LEU A 197 2.95 22.70 25.15
C LEU A 197 1.82 22.05 24.33
N VAL A 198 1.48 20.82 24.69
CA VAL A 198 0.39 20.04 24.09
C VAL A 198 -0.88 20.16 24.92
N ASP A 199 -0.77 20.07 26.26
CA ASP A 199 -1.90 20.18 27.18
C ASP A 199 -1.51 20.90 28.48
N ASP A 200 -2.36 21.81 28.94
CA ASP A 200 -2.22 22.51 30.21
C ASP A 200 -3.10 21.82 31.26
N CYS A 201 -2.48 21.08 32.17
CA CYS A 201 -3.18 20.35 33.22
C CYS A 201 -3.84 21.29 34.26
N GLY A 202 -3.45 22.57 34.27
CA GLY A 202 -3.99 23.56 35.19
C GLY A 202 -3.59 23.31 36.64
N THR A 203 -4.35 23.87 37.60
CA THR A 203 -3.96 23.87 39.02
C THR A 203 -4.45 22.67 39.83
N SER A 204 -5.33 21.84 39.26
CA SER A 204 -6.01 20.75 39.98
C SER A 204 -5.67 19.35 39.47
N LEU A 205 -4.92 19.26 38.37
CA LEU A 205 -4.43 18.02 37.77
C LEU A 205 -2.90 18.11 37.74
N GLY A 206 -2.21 16.98 37.89
CA GLY A 206 -0.77 16.87 37.65
C GLY A 206 -0.49 16.17 36.33
N CYS A 207 0.69 16.39 35.75
CA CYS A 207 1.13 15.58 34.62
C CYS A 207 1.84 14.31 35.10
N ASN A 208 1.45 13.15 34.54
CA ASN A 208 2.18 11.90 34.71
C ASN A 208 2.26 11.14 33.39
N GLU A 209 3.46 10.62 33.07
CA GLU A 209 3.73 9.85 31.84
C GLU A 209 3.16 10.49 30.55
N GLY A 210 3.27 11.83 30.42
CA GLY A 210 2.79 12.56 29.25
C GLY A 210 1.28 12.78 29.19
N MET A 211 0.56 12.63 30.31
CA MET A 211 -0.89 12.86 30.37
C MET A 211 -1.30 13.62 31.64
N CYS A 212 -2.35 14.44 31.54
CA CYS A 212 -2.96 15.07 32.70
C CYS A 212 -3.77 14.04 33.51
N ILE A 213 -3.49 13.97 34.81
CA ILE A 213 -4.13 13.06 35.76
C ILE A 213 -4.65 13.80 37.00
N ASN A 214 -5.70 13.26 37.63
CA ASN A 214 -6.26 13.80 38.89
C ASN A 214 -5.40 13.46 40.11
#